data_AF-A0A971L0L2-F1
#
_entry.id   AF-A0A971L0L2-F1
#
_cell.length_a   1.000
_cell.length_b   1.000
_cell.length_c   1.000
_cell.angle_alpha   90.00
_cell.angle_beta   90.00
_cell.angle_gamma   90.00
#
_symmetry.space_group_name_H-M   'P 1'
#
loop_
_entity.id
_entity.type
_entity.pdbx_description
1 polymer ?
#
loop_
_entity_poly.entity_id
_entity_poly.type
_entity_poly.pdbx_seq_one_letter_code
_entity_poly.pdbx_strand_id
1 'polypeptide(L)'
;GLMGPYMSPIPINASAGMLISLIIAFVVTPWLAVKLMKHEGHDSGDTKAEAKKDRVLNFFDKVMRPFLGESRKRRVILGVTVVFLTIAAAMLPAFQAVVMKMLPFDNKSEFQVIVDMPEGTPVEETQRVLLALGEYLETVPEVMSWQTYAGTAAPINFNGLVRQYYLRADPHMGDIQVNLVDRRDRKLASHPIALSVRAPLQAIGERFNANVKVVEVPPGPPVLAPIVAEIYGPEPAIRAAMTRRVETLLKGTDDVIDVDTTLEASANRWLIQVDRDRAARLGVAQGQLVEALSIALGQVELSYLHDERMKYPVPIRLQLSEGDKAQASQLLSLSVRNRSGQLVSLSEFAKVTAADWQGSIYHKDLLPVNYVMADMAGKLDSPLYGMFDAVFTLSDEVDAPEQYFINQPVWPDTAAIKWDGEWQITYETFRDMGIAYAVGMILIYMLVVAQFKSYLVPLVIMAPIPLTMIGIMPGHALLNSQFTATSMIGMIALAGIIVRNSILLVDFINQSIREGACWEDAVIKASAVRAQPIILTAVAAMVGGFFILDDPIFNGLAISLIFGLLVSTILTLVVIPLLYYSIYRKRGIPHD
;
A
#
# COMPACT_ATOMS: atom_id res chain seq x y z
N GLY A 1 7.42 -8.64 8.67
CA GLY A 1 7.54 -8.32 7.23
C GLY A 1 8.01 -6.89 7.01
N LEU A 2 7.97 -6.43 5.75
CA LEU A 2 8.45 -5.12 5.31
C LEU A 2 7.75 -3.93 5.98
N MET A 3 6.50 -4.08 6.44
CA MET A 3 5.77 -3.02 7.17
C MET A 3 6.27 -2.77 8.60
N GLY A 4 6.96 -3.74 9.21
CA GLY A 4 7.45 -3.62 10.59
C GLY A 4 8.35 -2.39 10.80
N PRO A 5 9.42 -2.22 9.99
CA PRO A 5 10.26 -1.03 10.04
C PRO A 5 9.51 0.29 9.87
N TYR A 6 8.53 0.38 8.95
CA TYR A 6 7.73 1.58 8.71
C TYR A 6 6.87 1.96 9.92
N MET A 7 6.28 0.96 10.58
CA MET A 7 5.31 1.20 11.66
C MET A 7 5.92 1.15 13.07
N SER A 8 7.10 0.54 13.25
CA SER A 8 7.75 0.37 14.55
C SER A 8 8.00 1.65 15.35
N PRO A 9 8.27 2.83 14.75
CA PRO A 9 8.47 4.06 15.52
C PRO A 9 7.23 4.50 16.30
N ILE A 10 6.02 4.19 15.80
CA ILE A 10 4.75 4.60 16.42
C ILE A 10 4.58 4.00 17.83
N PRO A 11 4.57 2.66 18.02
CA PRO A 11 4.39 2.08 19.36
C PRO A 11 5.58 2.37 20.28
N ILE A 12 6.80 2.49 19.77
CA ILE A 12 7.98 2.82 20.56
C ILE A 12 7.84 4.22 21.16
N ASN A 13 7.54 5.22 20.32
CA ASN A 13 7.39 6.61 20.76
C ASN A 13 6.14 6.78 21.64
N ALA A 14 5.03 6.10 21.32
CA ALA A 14 3.83 6.15 22.14
C ALA A 14 4.08 5.56 23.54
N SER A 15 4.76 4.41 23.63
CA SER A 15 5.06 3.77 24.92
C SER A 15 6.04 4.59 25.76
N ALA A 16 7.09 5.11 25.14
CA ALA A 16 8.04 6.01 25.80
C ALA A 16 7.35 7.29 26.30
N GLY A 17 6.51 7.90 25.46
CA GLY A 17 5.71 9.06 25.82
C GLY A 17 4.78 8.80 27.00
N MET A 18 4.14 7.62 27.05
CA MET A 18 3.28 7.21 28.18
C MET A 18 4.06 7.03 29.49
N LEU A 19 5.24 6.41 29.45
CA LEU A 19 6.09 6.25 30.64
C LEU A 19 6.58 7.59 31.18
N ILE A 20 7.06 8.48 30.29
CA ILE A 20 7.50 9.82 30.66
C ILE A 20 6.30 10.62 31.21
N SER A 21 5.14 10.54 30.56
CA SER A 21 3.91 11.18 31.03
C SER A 21 3.50 10.71 32.42
N LEU A 22 3.69 9.43 32.75
CA LEU A 22 3.39 8.88 34.08
C LEU A 22 4.30 9.47 35.15
N ILE A 23 5.60 9.58 34.87
CA ILE A 23 6.58 10.19 35.78
C ILE A 23 6.22 11.65 36.03
N ILE A 24 5.90 12.40 34.98
CA ILE A 24 5.48 13.81 35.08
C ILE A 24 4.16 13.93 35.88
N ALA A 25 3.22 13.01 35.68
CA ALA A 25 1.94 13.01 36.38
C ALA A 25 2.08 12.79 37.90
N PHE A 26 3.01 11.93 38.34
CA PHE A 26 3.21 11.67 39.78
C PHE A 26 4.20 12.60 40.47
N VAL A 27 5.20 13.12 39.77
CA VAL A 27 6.25 13.96 40.36
C VAL A 27 5.96 15.44 40.18
N VAL A 28 5.77 15.86 38.93
CA VAL A 28 5.70 17.29 38.59
C VAL A 28 4.31 17.85 38.86
N THR A 29 3.25 17.11 38.51
CA THR A 29 1.87 17.63 38.61
C THR A 29 1.45 17.96 40.03
N PRO A 30 1.68 17.10 41.06
CA PRO A 30 1.33 17.44 42.44
C PRO A 30 2.17 18.61 42.97
N TRP A 31 3.47 18.64 42.66
CA TRP A 31 4.35 19.75 43.03
C TRP A 31 3.89 21.09 42.42
N LEU A 32 3.52 21.07 41.15
CA LEU A 32 3.04 22.25 40.43
C LEU A 32 1.67 22.70 40.97
N ALA A 33 0.78 21.76 41.31
CA ALA A 33 -0.52 22.06 41.90
C ALA A 33 -0.37 22.79 43.23
N VAL A 34 0.51 22.31 44.13
CA VAL A 34 0.79 22.99 45.41
C VAL A 34 1.35 24.40 45.19
N LYS A 35 2.19 24.60 44.16
CA LYS A 35 2.87 25.87 43.91
C LYS A 35 2.01 26.91 43.18
N LEU A 36 1.13 26.48 42.27
CA LEU A 36 0.35 27.37 41.40
C LEU A 36 -1.12 27.51 41.80
N MET A 37 -1.71 26.53 42.48
CA MET A 37 -3.09 26.66 42.94
C MET A 37 -3.12 27.57 44.18
N LYS A 38 -3.86 28.68 44.08
CA LYS A 38 -4.12 29.54 45.23
C LYS A 38 -4.89 28.74 46.28
N HIS A 39 -4.44 28.81 47.53
CA HIS A 39 -5.22 28.38 48.68
C HIS A 39 -6.34 29.41 48.91
N GLU A 40 -7.41 29.34 48.13
CA GLU A 40 -8.63 30.04 48.51
C GLU A 40 -9.32 29.21 49.59
N GLY A 41 -9.43 29.79 50.78
CA GLY A 41 -10.28 29.25 51.83
C GLY A 41 -11.71 29.12 51.34
N HIS A 42 -12.40 28.08 51.80
CA HIS A 42 -13.83 27.88 51.60
C HIS A 42 -14.61 29.12 52.09
N ASP A 43 -14.83 30.10 51.23
CA ASP A 43 -15.77 31.18 51.49
C ASP A 43 -16.59 31.49 50.23
N SER A 44 -17.85 31.01 50.25
CA SER A 44 -18.99 31.62 49.55
C SER A 44 -18.96 31.70 48.00
N GLY A 45 -18.51 30.64 47.31
CA GLY A 45 -18.65 30.48 45.85
C GLY A 45 -19.41 29.22 45.37
N ASP A 46 -19.88 28.38 46.28
CA ASP A 46 -20.25 26.98 46.01
C ASP A 46 -21.53 26.75 45.19
N THR A 47 -22.42 27.74 45.07
CA THR A 47 -23.71 27.52 44.40
C THR A 47 -23.62 27.25 42.90
N LYS A 48 -22.61 27.76 42.18
CA LYS A 48 -22.44 27.48 40.73
C LYS A 48 -21.77 26.13 40.45
N ALA A 49 -20.85 25.70 41.31
CA ALA A 49 -20.14 24.43 41.15
C ALA A 49 -21.02 23.24 41.57
N GLU A 50 -21.78 23.37 42.67
CA GLU A 50 -22.79 22.40 43.07
C GLU A 50 -23.93 22.31 42.05
N ALA A 51 -24.48 23.45 41.59
CA ALA A 51 -25.55 23.43 40.58
C ALA A 51 -25.11 22.80 39.25
N LYS A 52 -23.82 22.88 38.88
CA LYS A 52 -23.29 22.23 37.67
C LYS A 52 -23.15 20.71 37.88
N LYS A 53 -22.71 20.26 39.06
CA LYS A 53 -22.68 18.83 39.43
C LYS A 53 -24.09 18.23 39.44
N ASP A 54 -25.06 18.97 39.98
CA ASP A 54 -26.47 18.54 40.01
C ASP A 54 -27.09 18.45 38.61
N ARG A 55 -26.74 19.35 37.69
CA ARG A 55 -27.20 19.27 36.29
C ARG A 55 -26.66 18.03 35.56
N VAL A 56 -25.39 17.71 35.75
CA VAL A 56 -24.78 16.51 35.14
C VAL A 56 -25.41 15.25 35.73
N LEU A 57 -25.58 15.19 37.05
CA LEU A 57 -26.25 14.09 37.73
C LEU A 57 -27.69 13.88 37.21
N ASN A 58 -28.48 14.96 37.11
CA ASN A 58 -29.85 14.92 36.61
C ASN A 58 -29.93 14.47 35.14
N PHE A 59 -28.94 14.82 34.31
CA PHE A 59 -28.86 14.34 32.94
C PHE A 59 -28.65 12.82 32.89
N PHE A 60 -27.68 12.29 33.64
CA PHE A 60 -27.44 10.85 33.70
C PHE A 60 -28.59 10.08 34.35
N ASP A 61 -29.26 10.64 35.36
CA ASP A 61 -30.49 10.06 35.93
C ASP A 61 -31.55 9.91 34.84
N LYS A 62 -31.84 10.97 34.08
CA LYS A 62 -32.83 10.95 33.00
C LYS A 62 -32.50 9.96 31.89
N VAL A 63 -31.22 9.82 31.53
CA VAL A 63 -30.76 8.92 30.46
C VAL A 63 -30.72 7.46 30.90
N MET A 64 -30.24 7.17 32.11
CA MET A 64 -29.96 5.80 32.55
C MET A 64 -31.12 5.16 33.33
N ARG A 65 -31.84 5.92 34.15
CA ARG A 65 -32.92 5.41 35.02
C ARG A 65 -34.03 4.66 34.27
N PRO A 66 -34.43 5.02 33.03
CA PRO A 66 -35.37 4.23 32.24
C PRO A 66 -34.93 2.78 31.96
N PHE A 67 -33.62 2.52 32.02
CA PHE A 67 -33.01 1.20 31.78
C PHE A 67 -32.70 0.43 33.08
N LEU A 68 -32.78 1.09 34.23
CA LEU A 68 -32.55 0.51 35.56
C LEU A 68 -33.84 -0.11 36.14
N GLY A 69 -33.74 -0.87 37.22
CA GLY A 69 -34.88 -1.55 37.86
C GLY A 69 -35.43 -2.74 37.05
N GLU A 70 -36.76 -2.95 37.05
CA GLU A 70 -37.39 -4.12 36.42
C GLU A 70 -37.42 -4.11 34.88
N SER A 71 -36.90 -3.04 34.26
CA SER A 71 -36.89 -2.81 32.82
C SER A 71 -35.91 -3.70 32.02
N ARG A 72 -35.92 -5.02 32.24
CA ARG A 72 -35.06 -5.98 31.51
C ARG A 72 -35.26 -5.88 30.00
N LYS A 73 -36.50 -5.69 29.52
CA LYS A 73 -36.81 -5.54 28.09
C LYS A 73 -36.04 -4.37 27.45
N ARG A 74 -36.01 -3.20 28.11
CA ARG A 74 -35.31 -2.01 27.59
C ARG A 74 -33.80 -2.21 27.50
N ARG A 75 -33.20 -2.92 28.47
CA ARG A 75 -31.77 -3.29 28.43
C ARG A 75 -31.46 -4.28 27.32
N VAL A 76 -32.30 -5.28 27.11
CA VAL A 76 -32.14 -6.24 26.01
C VAL A 76 -32.28 -5.53 24.66
N ILE A 77 -33.27 -4.65 24.51
CA ILE A 77 -33.44 -3.85 23.29
C ILE A 77 -32.19 -3.00 23.03
N LEU A 78 -31.69 -2.27 24.04
CA LEU A 78 -30.45 -1.48 23.91
C LEU A 78 -29.27 -2.36 23.47
N GLY A 79 -29.09 -3.52 24.10
CA GLY A 79 -28.03 -4.47 23.73
C GLY A 79 -28.16 -4.96 22.29
N VAL A 80 -29.37 -5.35 21.86
CA VAL A 80 -29.65 -5.78 20.49
C VAL A 80 -29.40 -4.64 19.49
N THR A 81 -29.85 -3.42 19.79
CA THR A 81 -29.62 -2.25 18.94
C THR A 81 -28.13 -1.96 18.78
N VAL A 82 -27.36 -2.00 19.86
CA VAL A 82 -25.92 -1.77 19.82
C VAL A 82 -25.19 -2.85 19.02
N VAL A 83 -25.55 -4.12 19.22
CA VAL A 83 -24.99 -5.23 18.43
C VAL A 83 -25.35 -5.09 16.95
N PHE A 84 -26.61 -4.76 16.64
CA PHE A 84 -27.07 -4.51 15.27
C PHE A 84 -26.28 -3.37 14.60
N LEU A 85 -26.12 -2.24 15.29
CA LEU A 85 -25.34 -1.10 14.78
C LEU A 85 -23.87 -1.47 14.56
N THR A 86 -23.30 -2.29 15.44
CA THR A 86 -21.91 -2.76 15.30
C THR A 86 -21.75 -3.64 14.06
N ILE A 87 -22.67 -4.57 13.84
CA ILE A 87 -22.67 -5.44 12.65
C ILE A 87 -22.90 -4.61 11.38
N ALA A 88 -23.88 -3.70 11.39
CA ALA A 88 -24.15 -2.82 10.26
C ALA A 88 -22.94 -1.96 9.89
N ALA A 89 -22.24 -1.40 10.88
CA ALA A 89 -21.03 -0.63 10.66
C ALA A 89 -19.88 -1.49 10.12
N ALA A 90 -19.71 -2.72 10.65
CA ALA A 90 -18.70 -3.66 10.18
C ALA A 90 -18.96 -4.17 8.74
N MET A 91 -20.21 -4.10 8.26
CA MET A 91 -20.57 -4.47 6.89
C MET A 91 -20.39 -3.34 5.87
N LEU A 92 -20.09 -2.10 6.27
CA LEU A 92 -19.90 -0.99 5.33
C LEU A 92 -18.84 -1.25 4.24
N PRO A 93 -17.72 -1.94 4.52
CA PRO A 93 -16.76 -2.31 3.47
C PRO A 93 -17.32 -3.29 2.43
N ALA A 94 -18.22 -4.20 2.83
CA ALA A 94 -18.83 -5.17 1.93
C ALA A 94 -19.78 -4.50 0.91
N PHE A 95 -20.39 -3.37 1.30
CA PHE A 95 -21.21 -2.54 0.41
C PHE A 95 -20.41 -1.47 -0.33
N GLN A 96 -19.06 -1.53 -0.30
CA GLN A 96 -18.16 -0.53 -0.89
C GLN A 96 -18.39 0.91 -0.40
N ALA A 97 -19.11 1.09 0.72
CA ALA A 97 -19.29 2.40 1.36
C ALA A 97 -18.02 2.87 2.07
N VAL A 98 -17.14 1.92 2.43
CA VAL A 98 -15.79 2.16 2.93
C VAL A 98 -14.83 1.27 2.15
N VAL A 99 -13.96 1.89 1.35
CA VAL A 99 -12.99 1.16 0.53
C VAL A 99 -11.82 0.73 1.41
N MET A 100 -11.37 -0.52 1.27
CA MET A 100 -10.15 -1.00 1.93
C MET A 100 -8.93 -0.80 1.03
N LYS A 101 -7.83 -0.30 1.61
CA LYS A 101 -6.52 -0.17 0.94
C LYS A 101 -5.39 -0.42 1.93
N MET A 102 -4.19 -0.78 1.46
CA MET A 102 -3.03 -0.94 2.35
C MET A 102 -2.65 0.40 3.00
N LEU A 103 -2.32 1.37 2.16
CA LEU A 103 -1.91 2.72 2.51
C LEU A 103 -2.53 3.69 1.49
N PRO A 104 -2.89 4.90 1.92
CA PRO A 104 -3.37 5.93 1.01
C PRO A 104 -2.18 6.53 0.25
N PHE A 105 -2.43 7.16 -0.89
CA PHE A 105 -1.38 7.86 -1.63
C PHE A 105 -0.78 9.00 -0.81
N ASP A 106 0.53 9.21 -0.97
CA ASP A 106 1.24 10.34 -0.38
C ASP A 106 1.18 11.56 -1.31
N ASN A 107 1.47 12.74 -0.78
CA ASN A 107 1.65 13.96 -1.57
C ASN A 107 3.14 14.21 -1.83
N LYS A 108 3.63 13.69 -2.96
CA LYS A 108 5.04 13.77 -3.37
C LYS A 108 5.30 14.96 -4.28
N SER A 109 6.57 15.31 -4.45
CA SER A 109 6.99 16.39 -5.36
C SER A 109 7.39 15.86 -6.74
N GLU A 110 7.17 14.59 -7.03
CA GLU A 110 7.59 13.96 -8.28
C GLU A 110 6.68 12.79 -8.66
N PHE A 111 6.67 12.47 -9.95
CA PHE A 111 6.22 11.21 -10.52
C PHE A 111 7.07 10.89 -11.76
N GLN A 112 6.98 9.66 -12.25
CA GLN A 112 7.68 9.21 -13.45
C GLN A 112 6.70 8.83 -14.55
N VAL A 113 7.08 9.06 -15.80
CA VAL A 113 6.39 8.51 -16.98
C VAL A 113 7.31 7.47 -17.59
N ILE A 114 6.87 6.23 -17.62
CA ILE A 114 7.61 5.11 -18.19
C ILE A 114 7.06 4.84 -19.59
N VAL A 115 7.95 4.76 -20.57
CA VAL A 115 7.61 4.59 -21.98
C VAL A 115 8.31 3.33 -22.51
N ASP A 116 7.51 2.41 -23.03
CA ASP A 116 7.99 1.19 -23.67
C ASP A 116 7.51 1.17 -25.13
N MET A 117 8.45 1.26 -26.06
CA MET A 117 8.22 1.07 -27.49
C MET A 117 8.35 -0.41 -27.84
N PRO A 118 7.77 -0.88 -28.95
CA PRO A 118 7.98 -2.24 -29.43
C PRO A 118 9.47 -2.52 -29.66
N GLU A 119 9.88 -3.74 -29.34
CA GLU A 119 11.26 -4.21 -29.47
C GLU A 119 11.75 -4.06 -30.91
N GLY A 120 12.98 -3.56 -31.05
CA GLY A 120 13.57 -3.19 -32.35
C GLY A 120 13.33 -1.73 -32.76
N THR A 121 12.56 -0.96 -31.99
CA THR A 121 12.46 0.50 -32.17
C THR A 121 13.82 1.17 -31.89
N PRO A 122 14.34 2.02 -32.79
CA PRO A 122 15.59 2.74 -32.57
C PRO A 122 15.42 3.89 -31.57
N VAL A 123 16.51 4.28 -30.90
CA VAL A 123 16.47 5.24 -29.79
C VAL A 123 15.96 6.63 -30.22
N GLU A 124 16.18 7.02 -31.47
CA GLU A 124 15.72 8.28 -32.04
C GLU A 124 14.20 8.36 -32.13
N GLU A 125 13.52 7.24 -32.37
CA GLU A 125 12.06 7.16 -32.37
C GLU A 125 11.54 7.24 -30.94
N THR A 126 12.14 6.51 -30.00
CA THR A 126 11.83 6.60 -28.56
C THR A 126 12.00 8.04 -28.06
N GLN A 127 13.11 8.70 -28.42
CA GLN A 127 13.35 10.10 -28.07
C GLN A 127 12.27 11.04 -28.63
N ARG A 128 11.78 10.79 -29.85
CA ARG A 128 10.68 11.57 -30.44
C ARG A 128 9.41 11.46 -29.62
N VAL A 129 9.07 10.25 -29.16
CA VAL A 129 7.91 10.03 -28.28
C VAL A 129 8.09 10.76 -26.96
N LEU A 130 9.25 10.62 -26.33
CA LEU A 130 9.57 11.27 -25.05
C LEU A 130 9.45 12.80 -25.13
N LEU A 131 9.92 13.42 -26.23
CA LEU A 131 9.78 14.85 -26.46
C LEU A 131 8.31 15.26 -26.64
N ALA A 132 7.53 14.51 -27.40
CA ALA A 132 6.10 14.80 -27.58
C ALA A 132 5.31 14.71 -26.26
N LEU A 133 5.66 13.77 -25.39
CA LEU A 133 5.11 13.67 -24.03
C LEU A 133 5.57 14.84 -23.15
N GLY A 134 6.84 15.23 -23.24
CA GLY A 134 7.42 16.39 -22.53
C GLY A 134 6.74 17.71 -22.91
N GLU A 135 6.49 17.95 -24.20
CA GLU A 135 5.77 19.14 -24.69
C GLU A 135 4.37 19.27 -24.08
N TYR A 136 3.66 18.14 -23.90
CA TYR A 136 2.38 18.16 -23.18
C TYR A 136 2.57 18.49 -21.70
N LEU A 137 3.57 17.92 -21.03
CA LEU A 137 3.85 18.19 -19.61
C LEU A 137 4.19 19.67 -19.34
N GLU A 138 4.79 20.38 -20.30
CA GLU A 138 5.01 21.84 -20.19
C GLU A 138 3.71 22.65 -20.11
N THR A 139 2.60 22.11 -20.62
CA THR A 139 1.29 22.78 -20.58
C THR A 139 0.60 22.62 -19.22
N VAL A 140 1.10 21.74 -18.35
CA VAL A 140 0.51 21.44 -17.04
C VAL A 140 1.08 22.39 -15.99
N PRO A 141 0.27 23.30 -15.39
CA PRO A 141 0.77 24.34 -14.49
C PRO A 141 1.49 23.82 -13.24
N GLU A 142 1.11 22.64 -12.76
CA GLU A 142 1.70 22.01 -11.58
C GLU A 142 3.08 21.37 -11.84
N VAL A 143 3.51 21.25 -13.10
CA VAL A 143 4.83 20.72 -13.47
C VAL A 143 5.87 21.83 -13.40
N MET A 144 6.90 21.65 -12.57
CA MET A 144 8.02 22.57 -12.45
C MET A 144 9.08 22.30 -13.52
N SER A 145 9.44 21.03 -13.71
CA SER A 145 10.45 20.60 -14.67
C SER A 145 10.27 19.13 -15.02
N TRP A 146 10.78 18.73 -16.18
CA TRP A 146 10.83 17.34 -16.59
C TRP A 146 12.17 17.04 -17.26
N GLN A 147 12.58 15.77 -17.23
CA GLN A 147 13.81 15.30 -17.85
C GLN A 147 13.57 13.94 -18.49
N THR A 148 14.00 13.79 -19.75
CA THR A 148 13.86 12.55 -20.53
C THR A 148 15.14 11.75 -20.55
N TYR A 149 14.99 10.43 -20.56
CA TYR A 149 16.06 9.45 -20.71
C TYR A 149 15.63 8.45 -21.80
N ALA A 150 16.27 8.51 -22.97
CA ALA A 150 15.97 7.64 -24.10
C ALA A 150 17.05 6.55 -24.20
N GLY A 151 16.64 5.28 -24.23
CA GLY A 151 17.59 4.16 -24.25
C GLY A 151 18.41 4.01 -22.97
N THR A 152 18.02 4.68 -21.88
CA THR A 152 18.71 4.67 -20.60
C THR A 152 17.74 5.02 -19.48
N ALA A 153 18.07 4.63 -18.26
CA ALA A 153 17.22 4.82 -17.10
C ALA A 153 17.38 6.22 -16.49
N ALA A 154 16.31 6.75 -15.91
CA ALA A 154 16.40 7.88 -15.00
C ALA A 154 17.22 7.55 -13.74
N PRO A 155 17.80 8.54 -13.03
CA PRO A 155 18.44 8.35 -11.74
C PRO A 155 17.56 7.56 -10.77
N ILE A 156 18.20 6.64 -10.06
CA ILE A 156 17.51 5.68 -9.19
C ILE A 156 16.81 6.42 -8.06
N ASN A 157 15.48 6.39 -8.08
CA ASN A 157 14.65 6.74 -6.92
C ASN A 157 14.18 5.48 -6.19
N PHE A 158 13.47 5.67 -5.07
CA PHE A 158 13.02 4.57 -4.23
C PHE A 158 12.14 3.55 -4.97
N ASN A 159 11.29 4.02 -5.89
CA ASN A 159 10.43 3.16 -6.68
C ASN A 159 11.23 2.36 -7.73
N GLY A 160 12.16 3.02 -8.42
CA GLY A 160 13.04 2.41 -9.42
C GLY A 160 13.97 1.32 -8.84
N LEU A 161 14.27 1.34 -7.54
CA LEU A 161 15.02 0.26 -6.89
C LEU A 161 14.28 -1.08 -6.93
N VAL A 162 12.96 -1.06 -6.76
CA VAL A 162 12.18 -2.30 -6.61
C VAL A 162 11.54 -2.74 -7.91
N ARG A 163 11.15 -1.79 -8.75
CA ARG A 163 10.77 -2.07 -10.13
C ARG A 163 11.98 -2.28 -11.07
N GLN A 164 13.19 -2.14 -10.53
CA GLN A 164 14.46 -2.32 -11.24
C GLN A 164 14.59 -1.44 -12.50
N TYR A 165 14.03 -0.23 -12.47
CA TYR A 165 14.07 0.68 -13.61
C TYR A 165 15.50 1.07 -14.01
N TYR A 166 16.47 0.95 -13.10
CA TYR A 166 17.88 1.13 -13.42
C TYR A 166 18.48 0.12 -14.41
N LEU A 167 17.77 -0.99 -14.69
CA LEU A 167 18.15 -1.95 -15.71
C LEU A 167 17.66 -1.56 -17.11
N ARG A 168 16.79 -0.55 -17.23
CA ARG A 168 16.24 -0.08 -18.51
C ARG A 168 17.33 0.63 -19.31
N ALA A 169 17.90 -0.07 -20.28
CA ALA A 169 19.02 0.42 -21.09
C ALA A 169 18.91 0.05 -22.57
N ASP A 170 17.72 -0.37 -23.01
CA ASP A 170 17.48 -0.76 -24.39
C ASP A 170 16.92 0.39 -25.23
N PRO A 171 17.22 0.48 -26.55
CA PRO A 171 16.81 1.60 -27.41
C PRO A 171 15.31 1.91 -27.43
N HIS A 172 14.47 0.90 -27.21
CA HIS A 172 13.01 0.98 -27.22
C HIS A 172 12.43 1.38 -25.85
N MET A 173 13.25 1.53 -24.81
CA MET A 173 12.83 1.97 -23.48
C MET A 173 13.11 3.45 -23.28
N GLY A 174 12.21 4.13 -22.57
CA GLY A 174 12.38 5.52 -22.18
C GLY A 174 11.73 5.84 -20.85
N ASP A 175 12.29 6.84 -20.17
CA ASP A 175 11.79 7.35 -18.89
C ASP A 175 11.69 8.89 -18.94
N ILE A 176 10.65 9.44 -18.31
CA ILE A 176 10.53 10.88 -18.01
C ILE A 176 10.42 11.05 -16.51
N GLN A 177 11.40 11.74 -15.91
CA GLN A 177 11.30 12.22 -14.54
C GLN A 177 10.54 13.55 -14.54
N VAL A 178 9.43 13.64 -13.79
CA VAL A 178 8.62 14.86 -13.70
C VAL A 178 8.64 15.39 -12.26
N ASN A 179 9.06 16.63 -12.10
CA ASN A 179 9.07 17.33 -10.82
C ASN A 179 7.90 18.31 -10.76
N LEU A 180 7.13 18.22 -9.68
CA LEU A 180 6.00 19.10 -9.40
C LEU A 180 6.45 20.34 -8.64
N VAL A 181 5.68 21.40 -8.77
CA VAL A 181 5.78 22.60 -7.95
C VAL A 181 5.56 22.25 -6.46
N ASP A 182 6.17 23.02 -5.55
CA ASP A 182 6.06 22.79 -4.09
C ASP A 182 4.59 22.70 -3.64
N ARG A 183 4.31 21.82 -2.67
CA ARG A 183 2.96 21.61 -2.12
C ARG A 183 2.27 22.90 -1.68
N ARG A 184 3.02 23.93 -1.27
CA ARG A 184 2.47 25.23 -0.84
C ARG A 184 1.96 26.09 -1.98
N ASP A 185 2.52 25.90 -3.18
CA ASP A 185 2.25 26.71 -4.36
C ASP A 185 1.25 26.02 -5.32
N ARG A 186 0.81 24.80 -5.00
CA ARG A 186 -0.22 24.06 -5.74
C ARG A 186 -1.42 23.69 -4.86
N LYS A 187 -2.61 23.67 -5.48
CA LYS A 187 -3.86 23.31 -4.80
C LYS A 187 -4.11 21.81 -4.75
N LEU A 188 -3.67 21.09 -5.79
CA LEU A 188 -3.88 19.65 -5.92
C LEU A 188 -2.71 18.88 -5.31
N ALA A 189 -3.02 17.74 -4.69
CA ALA A 189 -2.02 16.74 -4.29
C ALA A 189 -1.42 16.04 -5.53
N SER A 190 -0.31 15.33 -5.37
CA SER A 190 0.42 14.70 -6.50
C SER A 190 -0.43 13.69 -7.25
N HIS A 191 -1.21 12.90 -6.53
CA HIS A 191 -1.99 11.83 -7.13
C HIS A 191 -3.12 12.31 -8.07
N PRO A 192 -3.96 13.30 -7.69
CA PRO A 192 -4.88 13.94 -8.64
C PRO A 192 -4.20 14.53 -9.88
N ILE A 193 -2.98 15.07 -9.74
CA ILE A 193 -2.22 15.60 -10.87
C ILE A 193 -1.78 14.45 -11.79
N ALA A 194 -1.20 13.38 -11.22
CA ALA A 194 -0.82 12.18 -11.96
C ALA A 194 -2.01 11.57 -12.72
N LEU A 195 -3.17 11.44 -12.07
CA LEU A 195 -4.40 10.99 -12.72
C LEU A 195 -4.82 11.89 -13.88
N SER A 196 -4.72 13.22 -13.72
CA SER A 196 -5.12 14.17 -14.76
C SER A 196 -4.25 14.11 -16.03
N VAL A 197 -2.98 13.74 -15.90
CA VAL A 197 -2.04 13.63 -17.03
C VAL A 197 -2.03 12.26 -17.67
N ARG A 198 -2.52 11.20 -17.00
CA ARG A 198 -2.51 9.81 -17.50
C ARG A 198 -3.17 9.67 -18.87
N ALA A 199 -4.46 9.99 -19.00
CA ALA A 199 -5.19 9.79 -20.25
C ALA A 199 -4.62 10.61 -21.43
N PRO A 200 -4.25 11.89 -21.25
CA PRO A 200 -3.58 12.66 -22.30
C PRO A 200 -2.22 12.08 -22.73
N LEU A 201 -1.39 11.63 -21.78
CA LEU A 201 -0.08 11.03 -22.07
C LEU A 201 -0.24 9.68 -22.81
N GLN A 202 -1.18 8.84 -22.38
CA GLN A 202 -1.52 7.58 -23.07
C GLN A 202 -2.00 7.86 -24.51
N ALA A 203 -2.89 8.83 -24.70
CA ALA A 203 -3.39 9.20 -26.03
C ALA A 203 -2.30 9.75 -26.97
N ILE A 204 -1.23 10.33 -26.42
CA ILE A 204 -0.03 10.71 -27.19
C ILE A 204 0.77 9.44 -27.52
N GLY A 205 1.04 8.59 -26.53
CA GLY A 205 1.76 7.32 -26.69
C GLY A 205 1.15 6.40 -27.76
N GLU A 206 -0.17 6.23 -27.75
CA GLU A 206 -0.91 5.41 -28.71
C GLU A 206 -0.65 5.82 -30.18
N ARG A 207 -0.49 7.13 -30.45
CA ARG A 207 -0.19 7.63 -31.81
C ARG A 207 1.16 7.16 -32.32
N PHE A 208 2.08 6.85 -31.42
CA PHE A 208 3.42 6.36 -31.71
C PHE A 208 3.57 4.86 -31.44
N ASN A 209 2.46 4.15 -31.14
CA ASN A 209 2.48 2.74 -30.74
C ASN A 209 3.36 2.49 -29.49
N ALA A 210 3.37 3.43 -28.55
CA ALA A 210 4.12 3.37 -27.30
C ALA A 210 3.19 2.98 -26.13
N ASN A 211 3.65 2.08 -25.26
CA ASN A 211 3.01 1.85 -23.97
C ASN A 211 3.51 2.90 -22.97
N VAL A 212 2.61 3.77 -22.50
CA VAL A 212 2.94 4.89 -21.61
C VAL A 212 2.23 4.69 -20.28
N LYS A 213 3.01 4.65 -19.19
CA LYS A 213 2.54 4.42 -17.83
C LYS A 213 2.96 5.56 -16.93
N VAL A 214 2.06 6.01 -16.04
CA VAL A 214 2.39 7.04 -15.05
C VAL A 214 2.63 6.35 -13.70
N VAL A 215 3.82 6.54 -13.17
CA VAL A 215 4.29 5.82 -11.99
C VAL A 215 4.56 6.79 -10.86
N GLU A 216 3.80 6.64 -9.79
CA GLU A 216 3.92 7.44 -8.58
C GLU A 216 4.86 6.76 -7.57
N VAL A 217 5.49 7.56 -6.70
CA VAL A 217 6.32 7.03 -5.62
C VAL A 217 5.41 6.44 -4.54
N PRO A 218 5.53 5.14 -4.20
CA PRO A 218 4.62 4.51 -3.25
C PRO A 218 4.83 5.05 -1.82
N PRO A 219 3.75 5.12 -1.00
CA PRO A 219 3.81 5.58 0.40
C PRO A 219 4.39 4.52 1.36
N GLY A 220 4.57 3.27 0.91
CA GLY A 220 4.98 2.14 1.72
C GLY A 220 5.98 1.22 1.02
N PRO A 221 6.11 -0.03 1.50
CA PRO A 221 6.93 -1.04 0.87
C PRO A 221 6.61 -1.12 -0.64
N PRO A 222 7.62 -0.94 -1.50
CA PRO A 222 7.40 -0.92 -2.93
C PRO A 222 7.08 -2.34 -3.44
N VAL A 223 6.25 -2.39 -4.47
CA VAL A 223 5.87 -3.59 -5.22
C VAL A 223 6.16 -3.37 -6.71
N LEU A 224 6.19 -4.46 -7.48
CA LEU A 224 6.40 -4.39 -8.93
C LEU A 224 5.32 -3.54 -9.62
N ALA A 225 4.06 -3.81 -9.29
CA ALA A 225 2.89 -3.00 -9.64
C ALA A 225 1.77 -3.21 -8.61
N PRO A 226 0.75 -2.33 -8.52
CA PRO A 226 -0.37 -2.52 -7.60
C PRO A 226 -1.13 -3.82 -7.82
N ILE A 227 -1.37 -4.20 -9.09
CA ILE A 227 -1.88 -5.51 -9.49
C ILE A 227 -0.76 -6.24 -10.26
N VAL A 228 -0.43 -7.47 -9.84
CA VAL A 228 0.50 -8.34 -10.55
C VAL A 228 -0.12 -9.72 -10.68
N ALA A 229 -0.26 -10.21 -11.90
CA ALA A 229 -0.55 -11.61 -12.18
C ALA A 229 0.72 -12.31 -12.66
N GLU A 230 1.25 -13.19 -11.82
CA GLU A 230 2.38 -14.07 -12.15
C GLU A 230 1.83 -15.31 -12.86
N ILE A 231 2.16 -15.45 -14.15
CA ILE A 231 1.67 -16.52 -15.00
C ILE A 231 2.71 -17.63 -15.10
N TYR A 232 2.35 -18.81 -14.63
CA TYR A 232 3.16 -20.02 -14.66
C TYR A 232 2.56 -21.05 -15.60
N GLY A 233 3.39 -21.97 -16.07
CA GLY A 233 2.98 -23.07 -16.94
C GLY A 233 4.18 -23.82 -17.53
N PRO A 234 4.00 -25.06 -17.99
CA PRO A 234 5.09 -25.94 -18.36
C PRO A 234 5.81 -25.48 -19.64
N GLU A 235 5.07 -24.90 -20.59
CA GLU A 235 5.60 -24.45 -21.88
C GLU A 235 5.50 -22.93 -22.06
N PRO A 236 6.48 -22.29 -22.74
CA PRO A 236 6.42 -20.85 -23.04
C PRO A 236 5.16 -20.43 -23.81
N ALA A 237 4.68 -21.26 -24.74
CA ALA A 237 3.48 -20.98 -25.53
C ALA A 237 2.21 -20.92 -24.65
N ILE A 238 2.08 -21.83 -23.69
CA ILE A 238 0.96 -21.86 -22.74
C ILE A 238 0.98 -20.61 -21.85
N ARG A 239 2.16 -20.25 -21.31
CA ARG A 239 2.30 -19.02 -20.52
C ARG A 239 1.97 -17.77 -21.33
N ALA A 240 2.46 -17.67 -22.56
CA ALA A 240 2.20 -16.51 -23.42
C ALA A 240 0.70 -16.39 -23.78
N ALA A 241 0.02 -17.49 -24.09
CA ALA A 241 -1.41 -17.50 -24.35
C ALA A 241 -2.21 -17.03 -23.13
N MET A 242 -1.89 -17.54 -21.94
CA MET A 242 -2.53 -17.12 -20.69
C MET A 242 -2.22 -15.66 -20.35
N THR A 243 -0.99 -15.20 -20.58
CA THR A 243 -0.59 -13.80 -20.34
C THR A 243 -1.44 -12.85 -21.18
N ARG A 244 -1.61 -13.10 -22.49
CA ARG A 244 -2.46 -12.27 -23.37
C ARG A 244 -3.94 -12.31 -22.96
N ARG A 245 -4.42 -13.46 -22.47
CA ARG A 245 -5.79 -13.61 -21.97
C ARG A 245 -6.01 -12.73 -20.74
N VAL A 246 -5.11 -12.80 -19.76
CA VAL A 246 -5.18 -11.98 -18.53
C VAL A 246 -4.99 -10.50 -18.85
N GLU A 247 -4.09 -10.16 -19.77
CA GLU A 247 -3.92 -8.78 -20.26
C GLU A 247 -5.22 -8.23 -20.86
N THR A 248 -5.88 -9.00 -21.72
CA THR A 248 -7.16 -8.59 -22.35
C THR A 248 -8.25 -8.43 -21.31
N LEU A 249 -8.32 -9.35 -20.33
CA LEU A 249 -9.25 -9.26 -19.23
C LEU A 249 -9.05 -7.99 -18.42
N LEU A 250 -7.82 -7.72 -17.97
CA LEU A 250 -7.51 -6.54 -17.16
C LEU A 250 -7.75 -5.24 -17.93
N LYS A 251 -7.49 -5.19 -19.24
CA LYS A 251 -7.84 -4.03 -20.10
C LYS A 251 -9.36 -3.81 -20.21
N GLY A 252 -10.17 -4.84 -19.98
CA GLY A 252 -11.63 -4.77 -20.01
C GLY A 252 -12.29 -4.59 -18.64
N THR A 253 -11.52 -4.65 -17.55
CA THR A 253 -12.03 -4.46 -16.19
C THR A 253 -12.19 -2.97 -15.88
N ASP A 254 -13.33 -2.59 -15.31
CA ASP A 254 -13.59 -1.21 -14.90
C ASP A 254 -12.51 -0.70 -13.92
N ASP A 255 -12.12 0.57 -14.08
CA ASP A 255 -11.13 1.27 -13.24
C ASP A 255 -9.69 0.67 -13.25
N VAL A 256 -9.40 -0.37 -14.05
CA VAL A 256 -8.04 -0.89 -14.26
C VAL A 256 -7.34 -0.12 -15.39
N ILE A 257 -6.11 0.33 -15.13
CA ILE A 257 -5.32 1.16 -16.05
C ILE A 257 -3.86 0.70 -16.12
N ASP A 258 -3.09 1.27 -17.06
CA ASP A 258 -1.64 1.02 -17.21
C ASP A 258 -1.29 -0.47 -17.30
N VAL A 259 -2.16 -1.24 -17.98
CA VAL A 259 -1.98 -2.70 -18.17
C VAL A 259 -0.79 -2.96 -19.09
N ASP A 260 0.14 -3.76 -18.59
CA ASP A 260 1.39 -4.09 -19.27
C ASP A 260 1.79 -5.55 -19.04
N THR A 261 2.66 -6.08 -19.89
CA THR A 261 3.14 -7.45 -19.77
C THR A 261 4.64 -7.54 -20.03
N THR A 262 5.28 -8.59 -19.52
CA THR A 262 6.67 -8.91 -19.91
C THR A 262 6.76 -9.70 -21.21
N LEU A 263 5.69 -9.76 -22.01
CA LEU A 263 5.76 -10.35 -23.34
C LEU A 263 6.32 -9.32 -24.31
N GLU A 264 7.54 -9.58 -24.76
CA GLU A 264 8.19 -8.77 -25.79
C GLU A 264 7.46 -8.91 -27.13
N ALA A 265 7.38 -7.81 -27.88
CA ALA A 265 6.91 -7.79 -29.26
C ALA A 265 7.85 -8.57 -30.18
N SER A 266 7.32 -9.02 -31.31
CA SER A 266 8.12 -9.72 -32.31
C SER A 266 9.12 -8.75 -32.93
N ALA A 267 10.41 -9.02 -32.71
CA ALA A 267 11.51 -8.29 -33.31
C ALA A 267 12.19 -9.12 -34.41
N ASN A 268 12.62 -8.45 -35.48
CA ASN A 268 13.37 -9.09 -36.55
C ASN A 268 14.77 -9.50 -36.06
N ARG A 269 15.04 -10.80 -36.05
CA ARG A 269 16.39 -11.33 -35.78
C ARG A 269 16.98 -11.92 -37.05
N TRP A 270 18.22 -11.55 -37.35
CA TRP A 270 19.00 -12.19 -38.40
C TRP A 270 19.87 -13.30 -37.80
N LEU A 271 19.65 -14.52 -38.28
CA LEU A 271 20.50 -15.66 -37.97
C LEU A 271 21.47 -15.88 -39.13
N ILE A 272 22.77 -15.72 -38.86
CA ILE A 272 23.82 -16.02 -39.84
C ILE A 272 24.17 -17.50 -39.72
N GLN A 273 23.61 -18.31 -40.61
CA GLN A 273 23.83 -19.74 -40.66
C GLN A 273 25.08 -20.04 -41.48
N VAL A 274 26.06 -20.69 -40.86
CA VAL A 274 27.31 -21.10 -41.51
C VAL A 274 27.15 -22.47 -42.15
N ASP A 275 27.43 -22.56 -43.46
CA ASP A 275 27.61 -23.84 -44.15
C ASP A 275 28.99 -24.41 -43.77
N ARG A 276 28.98 -25.31 -42.79
CA ARG A 276 30.19 -25.90 -42.20
C ARG A 276 31.00 -26.68 -43.22
N ASP A 277 30.35 -27.39 -44.14
CA ASP A 277 31.00 -28.20 -45.16
C ASP A 277 31.68 -27.33 -46.20
N ARG A 278 31.01 -26.25 -46.63
CA ARG A 278 31.56 -25.28 -47.56
C ARG A 278 32.71 -24.48 -46.94
N ALA A 279 32.57 -24.02 -45.70
CA ALA A 279 33.65 -23.36 -44.97
C ALA A 279 34.90 -24.26 -44.85
N ALA A 280 34.71 -25.56 -44.54
CA ALA A 280 35.80 -26.53 -44.45
C ALA A 280 36.53 -26.74 -45.79
N ARG A 281 35.78 -26.87 -46.90
CA ARG A 281 36.35 -26.98 -48.25
C ARG A 281 37.15 -25.74 -48.66
N LEU A 282 36.68 -24.55 -48.26
CA LEU A 282 37.36 -23.29 -48.52
C LEU A 282 38.55 -23.04 -47.57
N GLY A 283 38.76 -23.92 -46.58
CA GLY A 283 39.83 -23.81 -45.60
C GLY A 283 39.65 -22.67 -44.60
N VAL A 284 38.40 -22.30 -44.30
CA VAL A 284 38.03 -21.21 -43.38
C VAL A 284 37.51 -21.78 -42.06
N ALA A 285 37.97 -21.25 -40.92
CA ALA A 285 37.47 -21.65 -39.61
C ALA A 285 36.22 -20.86 -39.24
N GLN A 286 35.22 -21.52 -38.63
CA GLN A 286 33.96 -20.86 -38.23
C GLN A 286 34.18 -19.68 -37.27
N GLY A 287 35.18 -19.77 -36.38
CA GLY A 287 35.53 -18.69 -35.47
C GLY A 287 35.97 -17.41 -36.18
N GLN A 288 36.58 -17.49 -37.36
CA GLN A 288 37.00 -16.31 -38.13
C GLN A 288 35.79 -15.51 -38.64
N LEU A 289 34.69 -16.18 -38.97
CA LEU A 289 33.44 -15.50 -39.34
C LEU A 289 32.85 -14.77 -38.13
N VAL A 290 32.80 -15.43 -36.97
CA VAL A 290 32.26 -14.82 -35.74
C VAL A 290 33.11 -13.62 -35.34
N GLU A 291 34.43 -13.75 -35.37
CA GLU A 291 35.36 -12.64 -35.08
C GLU A 291 35.19 -11.47 -36.06
N ALA A 292 35.15 -11.75 -37.38
CA ALA A 292 34.98 -10.71 -38.39
C ALA A 292 33.66 -9.94 -38.22
N LEU A 293 32.57 -10.65 -37.93
CA LEU A 293 31.26 -10.03 -37.67
C LEU A 293 31.24 -9.26 -36.34
N SER A 294 31.81 -9.82 -35.27
CA SER A 294 31.90 -9.14 -33.98
C SER A 294 32.72 -7.86 -34.06
N ILE A 295 33.82 -7.84 -34.83
CA ILE A 295 34.57 -6.62 -35.12
C ILE A 295 33.71 -5.67 -35.97
N ALA A 296 33.13 -6.13 -37.08
CA ALA A 296 32.31 -5.26 -37.94
C ALA A 296 31.13 -4.60 -37.21
N LEU A 297 30.53 -5.29 -36.23
CA LEU A 297 29.43 -4.79 -35.40
C LEU A 297 29.90 -3.98 -34.18
N GLY A 298 31.21 -3.83 -33.96
CA GLY A 298 31.76 -3.07 -32.84
C GLY A 298 31.63 -3.74 -31.46
N GLN A 299 31.50 -5.07 -31.44
CA GLN A 299 31.36 -5.88 -30.21
C GLN A 299 32.71 -6.27 -29.59
N VAL A 300 33.82 -6.03 -30.31
CA VAL A 300 35.18 -6.34 -29.84
C VAL A 300 35.93 -5.06 -29.50
N GLU A 301 36.45 -5.01 -28.27
CA GLU A 301 37.37 -3.97 -27.82
C GLU A 301 38.79 -4.38 -28.23
N LEU A 302 39.34 -3.75 -29.27
CA LEU A 302 40.64 -4.13 -29.83
C LEU A 302 41.81 -3.68 -28.96
N SER A 303 41.66 -2.53 -28.31
CA SER A 303 42.63 -1.95 -27.39
C SER A 303 41.94 -0.89 -26.53
N TYR A 304 42.68 -0.25 -25.64
CA TYR A 304 42.21 0.87 -24.84
C TYR A 304 43.10 2.09 -25.06
N LEU A 305 42.48 3.26 -25.16
CA LEU A 305 43.16 4.53 -25.12
C LEU A 305 43.61 4.80 -23.69
N HIS A 306 44.91 5.01 -23.51
CA HIS A 306 45.52 5.32 -22.22
C HIS A 306 45.64 6.85 -22.09
N ASP A 307 44.78 7.48 -21.27
CA ASP A 307 44.83 8.90 -20.92
C ASP A 307 44.78 9.03 -19.39
N GLU A 308 45.77 9.70 -18.80
CA GLU A 308 45.90 9.89 -17.35
C GLU A 308 44.73 10.67 -16.72
N ARG A 309 43.96 11.40 -17.53
CA ARG A 309 42.78 12.16 -17.08
C ARG A 309 41.50 11.34 -17.10
N MET A 310 41.51 10.16 -17.71
CA MET A 310 40.33 9.30 -17.79
C MET A 310 40.28 8.33 -16.62
N LYS A 311 39.20 8.39 -15.84
CA LYS A 311 38.97 7.49 -14.69
C LYS A 311 38.79 6.03 -15.11
N TYR A 312 38.19 5.80 -16.29
CA TYR A 312 37.90 4.47 -16.83
C TYR A 312 38.60 4.29 -18.18
N PRO A 313 39.07 3.08 -18.51
CA PRO A 313 39.72 2.81 -19.78
C PRO A 313 38.73 3.01 -20.94
N VAL A 314 39.16 3.75 -21.97
CA VAL A 314 38.32 4.06 -23.14
C VAL A 314 38.60 3.04 -24.24
N PRO A 315 37.65 2.18 -24.64
CA PRO A 315 37.90 1.16 -25.64
C PRO A 315 38.03 1.75 -27.04
N ILE A 316 38.98 1.23 -27.80
CA ILE A 316 39.14 1.46 -29.24
C ILE A 316 38.41 0.31 -29.96
N ARG A 317 37.35 0.65 -30.68
CA ARG A 317 36.52 -0.30 -31.44
C ARG A 317 36.61 0.04 -32.92
N LEU A 318 36.94 -0.96 -33.73
CA LEU A 318 36.71 -0.89 -35.17
C LEU A 318 35.28 -1.37 -35.42
N GLN A 319 34.53 -0.69 -36.27
CA GLN A 319 33.17 -1.08 -36.64
C GLN A 319 32.80 -0.50 -38.00
N LEU A 320 31.82 -1.10 -38.65
CA LEU A 320 31.18 -0.53 -39.85
C LEU A 320 30.33 0.70 -39.47
N SER A 321 29.95 1.49 -40.48
CA SER A 321 28.96 2.55 -40.30
C SER A 321 27.58 1.94 -39.97
N GLU A 322 26.72 2.67 -39.25
CA GLU A 322 25.38 2.16 -38.89
C GLU A 322 24.55 1.74 -40.13
N GLY A 323 24.67 2.50 -41.23
CA GLY A 323 24.00 2.18 -42.49
C GLY A 323 24.48 0.87 -43.13
N ASP A 324 25.76 0.51 -42.97
CA ASP A 324 26.30 -0.76 -43.46
C ASP A 324 25.94 -1.93 -42.54
N LYS A 325 25.90 -1.71 -41.21
CA LYS A 325 25.43 -2.72 -40.24
C LYS A 325 23.98 -3.13 -40.50
N ALA A 326 23.15 -2.17 -40.93
CA ALA A 326 21.75 -2.38 -41.29
C ALA A 326 21.55 -3.13 -42.61
N GLN A 327 22.62 -3.57 -43.30
CA GLN A 327 22.54 -4.27 -44.57
C GLN A 327 23.21 -5.64 -44.49
N ALA A 328 22.40 -6.70 -44.52
CA ALA A 328 22.88 -8.08 -44.55
C ALA A 328 23.89 -8.35 -45.68
N SER A 329 23.72 -7.72 -46.85
CA SER A 329 24.64 -7.82 -47.99
C SER A 329 26.03 -7.26 -47.67
N GLN A 330 26.12 -6.15 -46.93
CA GLN A 330 27.40 -5.55 -46.53
C GLN A 330 28.11 -6.44 -45.51
N LEU A 331 27.38 -6.98 -44.53
CA LEU A 331 27.93 -7.94 -43.58
C LEU A 331 28.47 -9.20 -44.28
N LEU A 332 27.74 -9.72 -45.26
CA LEU A 332 28.18 -10.90 -46.03
C LEU A 332 29.29 -10.58 -47.03
N SER A 333 29.52 -9.32 -47.41
CA SER A 333 30.61 -8.92 -48.30
C SER A 333 31.99 -8.96 -47.62
N LEU A 334 32.02 -8.94 -46.28
CA LEU A 334 33.25 -9.06 -45.49
C LEU A 334 34.03 -10.31 -45.91
N SER A 335 35.35 -10.23 -45.83
CA SER A 335 36.23 -11.31 -46.27
C SER A 335 37.14 -11.76 -45.13
N VAL A 336 37.33 -13.07 -45.01
CA VAL A 336 38.23 -13.70 -44.05
C VAL A 336 39.32 -14.47 -44.77
N ARG A 337 40.50 -14.59 -44.15
CA ARG A 337 41.63 -15.33 -44.73
C ARG A 337 41.48 -16.83 -44.46
N ASN A 338 41.56 -17.63 -45.53
CA ASN A 338 41.64 -19.08 -45.40
C ASN A 338 43.04 -19.57 -45.02
N ARG A 339 43.19 -20.89 -44.77
CA ARG A 339 44.48 -21.54 -44.47
C ARG A 339 45.58 -21.31 -45.52
N SER A 340 45.19 -21.07 -46.77
CA SER A 340 46.11 -20.78 -47.88
C SER A 340 46.43 -19.29 -48.03
N GLY A 341 45.92 -18.43 -47.14
CA GLY A 341 46.13 -16.97 -47.13
C GLY A 341 45.23 -16.18 -48.10
N GLN A 342 44.35 -16.84 -48.85
CA GLN A 342 43.41 -16.21 -49.77
C GLN A 342 42.22 -15.61 -49.00
N LEU A 343 41.70 -14.48 -49.49
CA LEU A 343 40.50 -13.86 -48.95
C LEU A 343 39.26 -14.56 -49.53
N VAL A 344 38.36 -14.97 -48.65
CA VAL A 344 37.09 -15.64 -48.98
C VAL A 344 35.97 -14.79 -48.38
N SER A 345 34.97 -14.43 -49.19
CA SER A 345 33.82 -13.64 -48.72
C SER A 345 32.91 -14.47 -47.82
N LEU A 346 32.34 -13.88 -46.77
CA LEU A 346 31.38 -14.55 -45.89
C LEU A 346 30.17 -15.06 -46.69
N SER A 347 29.76 -14.35 -47.74
CA SER A 347 28.69 -14.75 -48.66
C SER A 347 28.91 -16.12 -49.33
N GLU A 348 30.15 -16.59 -49.44
CA GLU A 348 30.46 -17.88 -50.05
C GLU A 348 30.11 -19.06 -49.15
N PHE A 349 30.04 -18.88 -47.83
CA PHE A 349 29.85 -19.99 -46.89
C PHE A 349 28.92 -19.67 -45.72
N ALA A 350 28.25 -18.51 -45.74
CA ALA A 350 27.25 -18.13 -44.76
C ALA A 350 26.00 -17.56 -45.45
N LYS A 351 24.84 -17.81 -44.85
CA LYS A 351 23.55 -17.31 -45.30
C LYS A 351 22.84 -16.62 -44.14
N VAL A 352 22.22 -15.48 -44.41
CA VAL A 352 21.33 -14.82 -43.46
C VAL A 352 19.93 -15.41 -43.60
N THR A 353 19.36 -15.88 -42.50
CA THR A 353 17.95 -16.28 -42.41
C THR A 353 17.24 -15.41 -41.38
N ALA A 354 15.99 -15.04 -41.65
CA ALA A 354 15.14 -14.44 -40.64
C ALA A 354 14.78 -15.50 -39.60
N ALA A 355 14.83 -15.13 -38.33
CA ALA A 355 14.40 -15.95 -37.21
C ALA A 355 13.57 -15.10 -36.26
N ASP A 356 12.69 -15.74 -35.52
CA ASP A 356 11.93 -15.06 -34.47
C ASP A 356 12.83 -14.80 -33.26
N TRP A 357 12.69 -13.61 -32.68
CA TRP A 357 13.24 -13.30 -31.38
C TRP A 357 12.46 -14.06 -30.30
N GLN A 358 13.16 -14.76 -29.40
CA GLN A 358 12.55 -15.63 -28.38
C GLN A 358 12.20 -14.88 -27.09
N GLY A 359 12.54 -13.60 -26.99
CA GLY A 359 12.31 -12.79 -25.81
C GLY A 359 13.24 -13.12 -24.64
N SER A 360 13.17 -12.28 -23.61
CA SER A 360 13.74 -12.58 -22.29
C SER A 360 12.88 -13.60 -21.54
N ILE A 361 13.54 -14.48 -20.78
CA ILE A 361 12.84 -15.46 -19.93
C ILE A 361 13.03 -15.07 -18.46
N TYR A 362 11.96 -14.59 -17.84
CA TYR A 362 11.95 -14.27 -16.42
C TYR A 362 11.78 -15.54 -15.59
N HIS A 363 12.44 -15.55 -14.43
CA HIS A 363 12.37 -16.65 -13.47
C HIS A 363 12.13 -16.10 -12.07
N LYS A 364 11.24 -16.75 -11.32
CA LYS A 364 11.06 -16.53 -9.87
C LYS A 364 11.22 -17.88 -9.18
N ASP A 365 12.16 -17.97 -8.25
CA ASP A 365 12.49 -19.22 -7.55
C ASP A 365 12.74 -20.40 -8.51
N LEU A 366 13.49 -20.14 -9.58
CA LEU A 366 13.83 -21.07 -10.68
C LEU A 366 12.65 -21.50 -11.58
N LEU A 367 11.42 -21.04 -11.31
CA LEU A 367 10.26 -21.28 -12.17
C LEU A 367 10.15 -20.17 -13.22
N PRO A 368 10.06 -20.50 -14.53
CA PRO A 368 9.78 -19.52 -15.56
C PRO A 368 8.41 -18.85 -15.34
N VAL A 369 8.36 -17.52 -15.47
CA VAL A 369 7.18 -16.72 -15.17
C VAL A 369 7.02 -15.61 -16.22
N ASN A 370 5.78 -15.30 -16.58
CA ASN A 370 5.45 -14.06 -17.28
C ASN A 370 4.62 -13.18 -16.33
N TYR A 371 4.81 -11.87 -16.39
CA TYR A 371 4.05 -10.95 -15.56
C TYR A 371 3.03 -10.21 -16.41
N VAL A 372 1.79 -10.12 -15.91
CA VAL A 372 0.84 -9.08 -16.30
C VAL A 372 0.72 -8.11 -15.14
N MET A 373 0.98 -6.84 -15.40
CA MET A 373 1.00 -5.77 -14.41
C MET A 373 -0.11 -4.78 -14.74
N ALA A 374 -0.74 -4.22 -13.72
CA ALA A 374 -1.70 -3.14 -13.89
C ALA A 374 -1.73 -2.22 -12.66
N ASP A 375 -2.29 -1.05 -12.85
CA ASP A 375 -2.61 -0.07 -11.80
C ASP A 375 -4.14 0.10 -11.72
N MET A 376 -4.64 0.72 -10.65
CA MET A 376 -6.04 1.10 -10.52
C MET A 376 -6.17 2.61 -10.52
N ALA A 377 -7.18 3.13 -11.22
CA ALA A 377 -7.60 4.51 -11.13
C ALA A 377 -9.12 4.57 -11.19
N GLY A 378 -9.73 5.45 -10.40
CA GLY A 378 -11.18 5.61 -10.42
C GLY A 378 -11.72 5.97 -9.04
N LYS A 379 -12.99 5.67 -8.81
CA LYS A 379 -13.64 6.07 -7.56
C LYS A 379 -13.20 5.21 -6.37
N LEU A 380 -12.95 3.92 -6.62
CA LEU A 380 -12.50 2.99 -5.59
C LEU A 380 -10.98 3.13 -5.37
N ASP A 381 -10.21 3.18 -6.45
CA ASP A 381 -8.76 3.34 -6.44
C ASP A 381 -8.08 2.43 -5.39
N SER A 382 -8.42 1.15 -5.47
CA SER A 382 -7.86 0.10 -4.63
C SER A 382 -7.63 -1.14 -5.48
N PRO A 383 -6.38 -1.62 -5.59
CA PRO A 383 -6.03 -2.77 -6.43
C PRO A 383 -6.75 -4.05 -6.03
N LEU A 384 -7.24 -4.11 -4.79
CA LEU A 384 -8.04 -5.21 -4.27
C LEU A 384 -9.27 -5.50 -5.14
N TYR A 385 -10.02 -4.46 -5.52
CA TYR A 385 -11.31 -4.65 -6.18
C TYR A 385 -11.14 -5.06 -7.65
N GLY A 386 -10.32 -4.33 -8.42
CA GLY A 386 -10.05 -4.70 -9.82
C GLY A 386 -9.39 -6.07 -9.97
N MET A 387 -8.50 -6.44 -9.04
CA MET A 387 -7.93 -7.80 -8.99
C MET A 387 -9.01 -8.85 -8.75
N PHE A 388 -9.88 -8.66 -7.74
CA PHE A 388 -10.91 -9.65 -7.43
C PHE A 388 -11.99 -9.74 -8.52
N ASP A 389 -12.32 -8.66 -9.21
CA ASP A 389 -13.21 -8.68 -10.36
C ASP A 389 -12.63 -9.56 -11.49
N ALA A 390 -11.32 -9.45 -11.75
CA ALA A 390 -10.62 -10.33 -12.69
C ALA A 390 -10.56 -11.80 -12.20
N VAL A 391 -10.29 -12.02 -10.91
CA VAL A 391 -10.28 -13.35 -10.27
C VAL A 391 -11.61 -14.07 -10.45
N PHE A 392 -12.72 -13.38 -10.14
CA PHE A 392 -14.06 -13.93 -10.24
C PHE A 392 -14.44 -14.21 -11.69
N THR A 393 -14.12 -13.29 -12.60
CA THR A 393 -14.37 -13.49 -14.03
C THR A 393 -13.64 -14.73 -14.57
N LEU A 394 -12.37 -14.94 -14.21
CA LEU A 394 -11.63 -16.15 -14.61
C LEU A 394 -12.14 -17.43 -13.94
N SER A 395 -12.66 -17.32 -12.72
CA SER A 395 -13.20 -18.47 -11.98
C SER A 395 -14.52 -18.98 -12.53
N ASP A 396 -15.29 -18.12 -13.20
CA ASP A 396 -16.58 -18.47 -13.81
C ASP A 396 -16.44 -19.15 -15.20
N GLU A 397 -15.22 -19.24 -15.73
CA GLU A 397 -14.95 -19.85 -17.03
C GLU A 397 -14.90 -21.40 -16.97
N VAL A 398 -15.24 -22.05 -18.08
CA VAL A 398 -15.26 -23.53 -18.18
C VAL A 398 -13.87 -24.15 -18.04
N ASP A 399 -12.83 -23.43 -18.49
CA ASP A 399 -11.42 -23.81 -18.39
C ASP A 399 -10.68 -22.80 -17.52
N ALA A 400 -11.13 -22.68 -16.27
CA ALA A 400 -10.60 -21.76 -15.29
C ALA A 400 -9.19 -22.20 -14.86
N PRO A 401 -8.18 -21.31 -14.94
CA PRO A 401 -6.84 -21.62 -14.46
C PRO A 401 -6.81 -21.76 -12.94
N GLU A 402 -5.84 -22.50 -12.42
CA GLU A 402 -5.59 -22.51 -10.97
C GLU A 402 -5.12 -21.13 -10.51
N GLN A 403 -5.76 -20.58 -9.48
CA GLN A 403 -5.45 -19.25 -8.95
C GLN A 403 -4.89 -19.36 -7.53
N TYR A 404 -3.73 -18.72 -7.32
CA TYR A 404 -3.00 -18.67 -6.06
C TYR A 404 -2.91 -17.23 -5.57
N PHE A 405 -2.95 -17.02 -4.25
CA PHE A 405 -2.99 -15.67 -3.65
C PHE A 405 -1.83 -15.35 -2.72
N ILE A 406 -1.02 -16.35 -2.35
CA ILE A 406 0.02 -16.24 -1.32
C ILE A 406 1.26 -17.01 -1.78
N ASN A 407 1.13 -18.31 -2.03
CA ASN A 407 2.23 -19.17 -2.44
C ASN A 407 2.24 -19.36 -3.94
N GLN A 408 3.42 -19.47 -4.54
CA GLN A 408 3.54 -19.83 -5.94
C GLN A 408 3.10 -21.29 -6.19
N PRO A 409 2.60 -21.62 -7.39
CA PRO A 409 2.31 -23.00 -7.76
C PRO A 409 3.59 -23.85 -7.74
N VAL A 410 3.45 -25.12 -7.36
CA VAL A 410 4.55 -26.09 -7.39
C VAL A 410 4.50 -26.83 -8.72
N TRP A 411 5.36 -26.43 -9.68
CA TRP A 411 5.51 -27.06 -11.00
C TRP A 411 4.16 -27.39 -11.69
N PRO A 412 3.41 -26.36 -12.12
CA PRO A 412 2.07 -26.58 -12.64
C PRO A 412 2.11 -27.32 -14.00
N ASP A 413 1.28 -28.36 -14.14
CA ASP A 413 1.09 -29.11 -15.38
C ASP A 413 0.22 -28.35 -16.41
N THR A 414 -0.50 -27.32 -15.95
CA THR A 414 -1.35 -26.44 -16.75
C THR A 414 -0.98 -24.97 -16.48
N ALA A 415 -1.68 -24.02 -17.12
CA ALA A 415 -1.49 -22.62 -16.80
C ALA A 415 -2.02 -22.32 -15.39
N ALA A 416 -1.20 -21.67 -14.57
CA ALA A 416 -1.56 -21.25 -13.22
C ALA A 416 -1.22 -19.78 -13.03
N ILE A 417 -2.02 -19.09 -12.22
CA ILE A 417 -1.90 -17.66 -11.95
C ILE A 417 -1.64 -17.49 -10.46
N LYS A 418 -0.60 -16.74 -10.09
CA LYS A 418 -0.48 -16.18 -8.75
C LYS A 418 -0.75 -14.69 -8.79
N TRP A 419 -1.73 -14.25 -8.00
CA TRP A 419 -2.01 -12.85 -7.78
C TRP A 419 -1.09 -12.30 -6.68
N ASP A 420 -0.23 -11.37 -7.08
CA ASP A 420 0.76 -10.68 -6.26
C ASP A 420 0.52 -9.14 -6.35
N GLY A 421 1.48 -8.33 -5.92
CA GLY A 421 1.35 -6.87 -5.88
C GLY A 421 0.92 -6.39 -4.49
N GLU A 422 0.09 -5.34 -4.43
CA GLU A 422 -0.34 -4.77 -3.16
C GLU A 422 -1.23 -5.72 -2.36
N TRP A 423 -1.93 -6.65 -3.01
CA TRP A 423 -2.79 -7.64 -2.34
C TRP A 423 -2.02 -8.44 -1.28
N GLN A 424 -0.89 -9.06 -1.65
CA GLN A 424 -0.17 -9.95 -0.75
C GLN A 424 0.30 -9.18 0.50
N ILE A 425 0.86 -7.98 0.32
CA ILE A 425 1.31 -7.15 1.44
C ILE A 425 0.13 -6.66 2.27
N THR A 426 -1.01 -6.31 1.65
CA THR A 426 -2.24 -5.94 2.36
C THR A 426 -2.71 -7.09 3.25
N TYR A 427 -2.85 -8.29 2.67
CA TYR A 427 -3.31 -9.47 3.39
C TYR A 427 -2.38 -9.82 4.56
N GLU A 428 -1.06 -9.90 4.32
CA GLU A 428 -0.09 -10.20 5.37
C GLU A 428 -0.11 -9.15 6.49
N THR A 429 -0.18 -7.86 6.13
CA THR A 429 -0.18 -6.76 7.11
C THR A 429 -1.45 -6.78 7.97
N PHE A 430 -2.63 -6.87 7.36
CA PHE A 430 -3.89 -6.91 8.09
C PHE A 430 -4.03 -8.17 8.95
N ARG A 431 -3.60 -9.33 8.42
CA ARG A 431 -3.56 -10.59 9.17
C ARG A 431 -2.66 -10.46 10.40
N ASP A 432 -1.42 -10.03 10.21
CA ASP A 432 -0.42 -9.97 11.28
C ASP A 432 -0.81 -8.92 12.34
N MET A 433 -1.33 -7.76 11.92
CA MET A 433 -1.87 -6.75 12.84
C MET A 433 -3.12 -7.25 13.58
N GLY A 434 -3.99 -8.01 12.90
CA GLY A 434 -5.18 -8.62 13.51
C GLY A 434 -4.81 -9.65 14.58
N ILE A 435 -3.80 -10.49 14.30
CA ILE A 435 -3.25 -11.45 15.28
C ILE A 435 -2.62 -10.70 16.45
N ALA A 436 -1.80 -9.67 16.18
CA ALA A 436 -1.18 -8.85 17.23
C ALA A 436 -2.23 -8.16 18.10
N TYR A 437 -3.30 -7.65 17.50
CA TYR A 437 -4.44 -7.08 18.21
C TYR A 437 -5.15 -8.12 19.09
N ALA A 438 -5.42 -9.33 18.58
CA ALA A 438 -6.01 -10.41 19.36
C ALA A 438 -5.14 -10.82 20.56
N VAL A 439 -3.82 -10.92 20.38
CA VAL A 439 -2.86 -11.17 21.46
C VAL A 439 -2.89 -10.03 22.49
N GLY A 440 -2.85 -8.77 22.03
CA GLY A 440 -2.94 -7.60 22.90
C GLY A 440 -4.24 -7.58 23.72
N MET A 441 -5.37 -7.95 23.11
CA MET A 441 -6.66 -8.09 23.78
C MET A 441 -6.64 -9.17 24.85
N ILE A 442 -6.01 -10.32 24.61
CA ILE A 442 -5.83 -11.38 25.62
C ILE A 442 -4.96 -10.88 26.78
N LEU A 443 -3.88 -10.15 26.50
CA LEU A 443 -3.01 -9.60 27.55
C LEU A 443 -3.75 -8.55 28.40
N ILE A 444 -4.52 -7.67 27.77
CA ILE A 444 -5.39 -6.72 28.47
C ILE A 444 -6.41 -7.47 29.34
N TYR A 445 -7.07 -8.49 28.79
CA TYR A 445 -8.00 -9.32 29.54
C TYR A 445 -7.34 -9.91 30.78
N MET A 446 -6.16 -10.54 30.66
CA MET A 446 -5.42 -11.10 31.79
C MET A 446 -5.04 -10.04 32.83
N LEU A 447 -4.62 -8.85 32.41
CA LEU A 447 -4.28 -7.75 33.30
C LEU A 447 -5.50 -7.26 34.10
N VAL A 448 -6.65 -7.14 33.44
CA VAL A 448 -7.90 -6.74 34.08
C VAL A 448 -8.46 -7.85 34.98
N VAL A 449 -8.31 -9.13 34.61
CA VAL A 449 -8.60 -10.28 35.50
C VAL A 449 -7.75 -10.18 36.76
N ALA A 450 -6.44 -9.92 36.63
CA ALA A 450 -5.54 -9.80 37.77
C ALA A 450 -5.93 -8.62 38.69
N GLN A 451 -6.34 -7.49 38.12
CA GLN A 451 -6.77 -6.30 38.86
C GLN A 451 -8.09 -6.51 39.62
N PHE A 452 -9.12 -7.04 38.96
CA PHE A 452 -10.47 -7.18 39.53
C PHE A 452 -10.74 -8.55 40.15
N LYS A 453 -9.80 -9.50 40.02
CA LYS A 453 -9.92 -10.89 40.48
C LYS A 453 -11.23 -11.55 40.00
N SER A 454 -11.69 -11.21 38.80
CA SER A 454 -12.93 -11.71 38.24
C SER A 454 -12.78 -11.97 36.74
N TYR A 455 -13.39 -13.05 36.25
CA TYR A 455 -13.37 -13.40 34.81
C TYR A 455 -14.44 -12.66 34.00
N LEU A 456 -15.52 -12.19 34.64
CA LEU A 456 -16.63 -11.53 33.95
C LEU A 456 -16.47 -10.01 33.87
N VAL A 457 -15.93 -9.36 34.91
CA VAL A 457 -15.67 -7.90 34.90
C VAL A 457 -14.83 -7.45 33.69
N PRO A 458 -13.73 -8.15 33.32
CA PRO A 458 -12.94 -7.80 32.14
C PRO A 458 -13.76 -7.81 30.85
N LEU A 459 -14.64 -8.79 30.65
CA LEU A 459 -15.51 -8.85 29.47
C LEU A 459 -16.44 -7.62 29.40
N VAL A 460 -16.93 -7.15 30.55
CA VAL A 460 -17.74 -5.91 30.63
C VAL A 460 -16.91 -4.67 30.28
N ILE A 461 -15.67 -4.59 30.78
CA ILE A 461 -14.74 -3.48 30.54
C ILE A 461 -14.33 -3.40 29.07
N MET A 462 -14.16 -4.56 28.43
CA MET A 462 -13.73 -4.70 27.04
C MET A 462 -14.90 -4.67 26.04
N ALA A 463 -16.15 -4.82 26.50
CA ALA A 463 -17.34 -4.82 25.66
C ALA A 463 -17.43 -3.64 24.67
N PRO A 464 -17.03 -2.39 24.99
CA PRO A 464 -17.12 -1.27 24.06
C PRO A 464 -16.09 -1.29 22.92
N ILE A 465 -15.12 -2.19 22.95
CA ILE A 465 -14.04 -2.21 21.96
C ILE A 465 -14.59 -2.52 20.56
N PRO A 466 -15.39 -3.58 20.32
CA PRO A 466 -16.09 -3.76 19.05
C PRO A 466 -17.02 -2.60 18.67
N LEU A 467 -17.64 -1.94 19.65
CA LEU A 467 -18.57 -0.82 19.42
C LEU A 467 -17.86 0.40 18.80
N THR A 468 -16.53 0.46 18.85
CA THR A 468 -15.77 1.52 18.16
C THR A 468 -16.00 1.52 16.66
N MET A 469 -16.38 0.38 16.07
CA MET A 469 -16.73 0.29 14.65
C MET A 469 -17.91 1.17 14.27
N ILE A 470 -18.84 1.40 15.22
CA ILE A 470 -19.98 2.32 15.03
C ILE A 470 -19.50 3.76 14.80
N GLY A 471 -18.33 4.14 15.33
CA GLY A 471 -17.71 5.44 15.04
C GLY A 471 -16.79 5.38 13.83
N ILE A 472 -15.87 4.42 13.81
CA ILE A 472 -14.77 4.37 12.84
C ILE A 472 -15.29 4.22 11.40
N MET A 473 -16.12 3.22 11.12
CA MET A 473 -16.55 2.95 9.74
C MET A 473 -17.43 4.07 9.17
N PRO A 474 -18.44 4.59 9.88
CA PRO A 474 -19.18 5.76 9.42
C PRO A 474 -18.31 7.01 9.30
N GLY A 475 -17.30 7.20 10.16
CA GLY A 475 -16.36 8.32 10.06
C GLY A 475 -15.58 8.31 8.73
N HIS A 476 -15.09 7.13 8.33
CA HIS A 476 -14.45 6.92 7.03
C HIS A 476 -15.42 7.17 5.87
N ALA A 477 -16.63 6.64 5.94
CA ALA A 477 -17.66 6.86 4.93
C ALA A 477 -18.06 8.34 4.79
N LEU A 478 -18.22 9.06 5.90
CA LEU A 478 -18.60 10.48 5.91
C LEU A 478 -17.54 11.38 5.28
N LEU A 479 -16.26 11.03 5.45
CA LEU A 479 -15.13 11.77 4.90
C LEU A 479 -14.68 11.26 3.53
N ASN A 480 -15.36 10.26 2.96
CA ASN A 480 -14.95 9.56 1.74
C ASN A 480 -13.47 9.11 1.79
N SER A 481 -13.01 8.65 2.95
CA SER A 481 -11.64 8.16 3.14
C SER A 481 -11.61 6.63 3.21
N GLN A 482 -10.47 6.07 2.83
CA GLN A 482 -10.26 4.63 2.77
C GLN A 482 -9.87 4.09 4.15
N PHE A 483 -10.33 2.87 4.46
CA PHE A 483 -9.86 2.16 5.65
C PHE A 483 -8.52 1.48 5.36
N THR A 484 -7.48 1.96 6.04
CA THR A 484 -6.07 1.61 5.78
C THR A 484 -5.37 0.94 6.96
N ALA A 485 -4.13 0.47 6.77
CA ALA A 485 -3.30 -0.03 7.87
C ALA A 485 -3.13 1.01 8.99
N THR A 486 -2.98 2.30 8.67
CA THR A 486 -2.90 3.37 9.68
C THR A 486 -4.23 3.54 10.42
N SER A 487 -5.37 3.32 9.74
CA SER A 487 -6.71 3.30 10.36
C SER A 487 -6.84 2.18 11.40
N MET A 488 -6.27 1.00 11.12
CA MET A 488 -6.23 -0.14 12.05
C MET A 488 -5.34 0.16 13.27
N ILE A 489 -4.21 0.85 13.10
CA ILE A 489 -3.39 1.32 14.24
C ILE A 489 -4.22 2.25 15.13
N GLY A 490 -4.97 3.19 14.54
CA GLY A 490 -5.89 4.06 15.27
C GLY A 490 -6.92 3.28 16.09
N MET A 491 -7.50 2.21 15.52
CA MET A 491 -8.42 1.30 16.22
C MET A 491 -7.74 0.58 17.40
N ILE A 492 -6.51 0.09 17.22
CA ILE A 492 -5.75 -0.59 18.27
C ILE A 492 -5.45 0.38 19.43
N ALA A 493 -4.99 1.59 19.11
CA ALA A 493 -4.74 2.63 20.11
C ALA A 493 -6.01 3.00 20.89
N LEU A 494 -7.14 3.12 20.19
CA LEU A 494 -8.44 3.41 20.77
C LEU A 494 -8.89 2.34 21.78
N ALA A 495 -8.65 1.06 21.49
CA ALA A 495 -9.00 -0.03 22.40
C ALA A 495 -8.33 0.15 23.78
N GLY A 496 -7.06 0.53 23.82
CA GLY A 496 -6.34 0.81 25.07
C GLY A 496 -6.91 2.01 25.85
N ILE A 497 -7.23 3.11 25.15
CA ILE A 497 -7.83 4.31 25.76
C ILE A 497 -9.19 3.99 26.39
N ILE A 498 -10.03 3.24 25.67
CA ILE A 498 -11.36 2.83 26.14
C ILE A 498 -11.24 1.96 27.37
N VAL A 499 -10.40 0.92 27.35
CA VAL A 499 -10.22 0.02 28.49
C VAL A 499 -9.82 0.78 29.74
N ARG A 500 -8.89 1.74 29.63
CA ARG A 500 -8.48 2.59 30.77
C ARG A 500 -9.68 3.34 31.37
N ASN A 501 -10.52 3.94 30.53
CA ASN A 501 -11.70 4.67 30.98
C ASN A 501 -12.75 3.74 31.61
N SER A 502 -12.96 2.57 31.00
CA SER A 502 -13.85 1.52 31.48
C SER A 502 -13.44 0.97 32.85
N ILE A 503 -12.14 0.72 33.07
CA ILE A 503 -11.59 0.26 34.36
C ILE A 503 -11.98 1.23 35.48
N LEU A 504 -11.72 2.53 35.28
CA LEU A 504 -11.98 3.55 36.30
C LEU A 504 -13.47 3.76 36.57
N LEU A 505 -14.32 3.55 35.57
CA LEU A 505 -15.77 3.63 35.72
C LEU A 505 -16.30 2.48 36.57
N VAL A 506 -15.89 1.25 36.29
CA VAL A 506 -16.28 0.06 37.07
C VAL A 506 -15.73 0.11 38.49
N ASP A 507 -14.48 0.57 38.67
CA ASP A 507 -13.87 0.72 39.98
C ASP A 507 -14.64 1.72 40.86
N PHE A 508 -15.04 2.87 40.30
CA PHE A 508 -15.86 3.84 41.02
C PHE A 508 -17.26 3.32 41.37
N ILE A 509 -17.87 2.49 40.50
CA ILE A 509 -19.13 1.80 40.82
C ILE A 509 -18.92 0.88 42.03
N ASN A 510 -17.88 0.06 42.04
CA ASN A 510 -17.57 -0.84 43.15
C ASN A 510 -17.31 -0.07 44.45
N GLN A 511 -16.55 1.01 44.38
CA GLN A 511 -16.32 1.89 45.52
C GLN A 511 -17.64 2.46 46.06
N SER A 512 -18.49 3.00 45.19
CA SER A 512 -19.77 3.59 45.61
C SER A 512 -20.71 2.57 46.26
N ILE A 513 -20.73 1.32 45.79
CA ILE A 513 -21.55 0.25 46.39
C ILE A 513 -20.96 -0.17 47.75
N ARG A 514 -19.64 -0.23 47.89
CA ARG A 514 -18.98 -0.49 49.19
C ARG A 514 -19.24 0.60 50.22
N GLU A 515 -19.40 1.84 49.77
CA GLU A 515 -19.82 2.98 50.60
C GLU A 515 -21.32 2.95 50.96
N GLY A 516 -22.07 1.92 50.54
CA GLY A 516 -23.46 1.68 50.91
C GLY A 516 -24.51 2.25 49.95
N ALA A 517 -24.11 2.75 48.76
CA ALA A 517 -25.06 3.25 47.78
C ALA A 517 -25.89 2.12 47.15
N CYS A 518 -27.15 2.43 46.81
CA CYS A 518 -27.97 1.52 46.02
C CYS A 518 -27.36 1.31 44.62
N TRP A 519 -27.53 0.13 44.02
CA TRP A 519 -26.91 -0.21 42.72
C TRP A 519 -27.28 0.78 41.61
N GLU A 520 -28.54 1.21 41.58
CA GLU A 520 -29.05 2.19 40.62
C GLU A 520 -28.33 3.53 40.76
N ASP A 521 -28.25 4.05 41.98
CA ASP A 521 -27.64 5.34 42.29
C ASP A 521 -26.12 5.31 42.11
N ALA A 522 -25.47 4.19 42.48
CA ALA A 522 -24.03 4.00 42.30
C ALA A 522 -23.63 4.09 40.83
N VAL A 523 -24.41 3.47 39.94
CA VAL A 523 -24.19 3.44 38.48
C VAL A 523 -24.39 4.82 37.85
N ILE A 524 -25.43 5.56 38.28
CA ILE A 524 -25.69 6.93 37.83
C ILE A 524 -24.60 7.89 38.33
N LYS A 525 -24.28 7.84 39.63
CA LYS A 525 -23.28 8.69 40.27
C LYS A 525 -21.89 8.46 39.68
N ALA A 526 -21.51 7.20 39.42
CA ALA A 526 -20.27 6.86 38.76
C ALA A 526 -20.14 7.51 37.38
N SER A 527 -21.20 7.38 36.56
CA SER A 527 -21.22 7.94 35.22
C SER A 527 -21.13 9.46 35.25
N ALA A 528 -21.86 10.12 36.16
CA ALA A 528 -21.84 11.58 36.31
C ALA A 528 -20.47 12.11 36.76
N VAL A 529 -19.83 11.49 37.76
CA VAL A 529 -18.53 11.93 38.29
C VAL A 529 -17.41 11.68 37.27
N ARG A 530 -17.47 10.55 36.55
CA ARG A 530 -16.44 10.17 35.58
C ARG A 530 -16.62 10.83 34.21
N ALA A 531 -17.80 11.36 33.89
CA ALA A 531 -18.07 11.99 32.60
C ALA A 531 -17.09 13.11 32.27
N GLN A 532 -16.87 14.07 33.17
CA GLN A 532 -16.01 15.22 32.87
C GLN A 532 -14.55 14.83 32.60
N PRO A 533 -13.87 14.01 33.44
CA PRO A 533 -12.52 13.55 33.14
C PRO A 533 -12.41 12.70 31.86
N ILE A 534 -13.40 11.84 31.60
CA ILE A 534 -13.41 10.97 30.42
C ILE A 534 -13.59 11.81 29.15
N ILE A 535 -14.54 12.74 29.13
CA ILE A 535 -14.78 13.65 28.01
C ILE A 535 -13.54 14.52 27.75
N LEU A 536 -12.88 15.04 28.79
CA LEU A 536 -11.66 15.83 28.63
C LEU A 536 -10.55 15.04 27.94
N THR A 537 -10.37 13.77 28.33
CA THR A 537 -9.39 12.87 27.70
C THR A 537 -9.73 12.61 26.24
N ALA A 538 -11.01 12.35 25.94
CA ALA A 538 -11.47 12.13 24.57
C ALA A 538 -11.26 13.38 23.72
N VAL A 539 -11.65 14.57 24.20
CA VAL A 539 -11.48 15.84 23.48
C VAL A 539 -10.01 16.15 23.24
N ALA A 540 -9.13 15.95 24.22
CA ALA A 540 -7.69 16.19 24.04
C ALA A 540 -7.12 15.30 22.92
N ALA A 541 -7.47 14.01 22.91
CA ALA A 541 -7.02 13.09 21.86
C ALA A 541 -7.67 13.39 20.50
N MET A 542 -8.94 13.81 20.46
CA MET A 542 -9.61 14.25 19.22
C MET A 542 -8.97 15.51 18.64
N VAL A 543 -8.60 16.48 19.47
CA VAL A 543 -7.87 17.69 19.04
C VAL A 543 -6.49 17.33 18.51
N GLY A 544 -5.78 16.39 19.15
CA GLY A 544 -4.51 15.87 18.62
C GLY A 544 -4.68 15.20 17.25
N GLY A 545 -5.72 14.36 17.11
CA GLY A 545 -6.07 13.74 15.83
C GLY A 545 -6.43 14.75 14.74
N PHE A 546 -7.08 15.86 15.09
CA PHE A 546 -7.48 16.90 14.13
C PHE A 546 -6.28 17.49 13.37
N PHE A 547 -5.14 17.71 14.03
CA PHE A 547 -3.92 18.20 13.38
C PHE A 547 -3.26 17.18 12.44
N ILE A 548 -3.57 15.89 12.60
CA ILE A 548 -3.04 14.81 11.77
C ILE A 548 -3.95 14.55 10.55
N LEU A 549 -5.17 15.08 10.55
CA LEU A 549 -6.18 14.82 9.52
C LEU A 549 -5.73 15.26 8.11
N ASP A 550 -4.93 16.31 8.00
CA ASP A 550 -4.43 16.85 6.72
C ASP A 550 -3.19 16.12 6.17
N ASP A 551 -2.66 15.14 6.91
CA ASP A 551 -1.58 14.27 6.46
C ASP A 551 -2.14 13.11 5.63
N PRO A 552 -1.76 12.95 4.34
CA PRO A 552 -2.34 11.91 3.49
C PRO A 552 -2.16 10.50 4.05
N ILE A 553 -1.00 10.18 4.65
CA ILE A 553 -0.65 8.84 5.15
C ILE A 553 -1.37 8.55 6.47
N PHE A 554 -1.39 9.52 7.38
CA PHE A 554 -1.95 9.37 8.73
C PHE A 554 -3.43 9.79 8.84
N ASN A 555 -4.04 10.28 7.76
CA ASN A 555 -5.46 10.64 7.71
C ASN A 555 -6.36 9.53 8.28
N GLY A 556 -6.16 8.29 7.83
CA GLY A 556 -6.97 7.15 8.29
C GLY A 556 -6.84 6.87 9.80
N LEU A 557 -5.64 7.04 10.37
CA LEU A 557 -5.41 6.94 11.82
C LEU A 557 -6.18 8.04 12.58
N ALA A 558 -6.14 9.28 12.08
CA ALA A 558 -6.83 10.41 12.67
C ALA A 558 -8.35 10.21 12.65
N ILE A 559 -8.93 9.78 11.53
CA ILE A 559 -10.37 9.50 11.40
C ILE A 559 -10.80 8.43 12.39
N SER A 560 -10.06 7.30 12.44
CA SER A 560 -10.34 6.22 13.38
C SER A 560 -10.30 6.70 14.84
N LEU A 561 -9.33 7.55 15.19
CA LEU A 561 -9.20 8.08 16.54
C LEU A 561 -10.33 9.06 16.87
N ILE A 562 -10.63 10.01 16.00
CA ILE A 562 -11.61 11.07 16.26
C ILE A 562 -13.02 10.50 16.39
N PHE A 563 -13.51 9.83 15.34
CA PHE A 563 -14.87 9.31 15.32
C PHE A 563 -15.02 8.11 16.27
N GLY A 564 -13.99 7.28 16.35
CA GLY A 564 -13.93 6.18 17.30
C GLY A 564 -14.03 6.67 18.75
N LEU A 565 -13.26 7.68 19.17
CA LEU A 565 -13.37 8.28 20.51
C LEU A 565 -14.71 8.96 20.74
N LEU A 566 -15.22 9.73 19.78
CA LEU A 566 -16.48 10.45 19.90
C LEU A 566 -17.64 9.50 20.24
N VAL A 567 -17.79 8.44 19.44
CA VAL A 567 -18.87 7.46 19.62
C VAL A 567 -18.60 6.55 20.82
N SER A 568 -17.37 6.04 20.98
CA SER A 568 -17.04 5.14 22.08
C SER A 568 -17.13 5.82 23.44
N THR A 569 -16.85 7.12 23.56
CA THR A 569 -16.96 7.86 24.82
C THR A 569 -18.41 7.93 25.29
N ILE A 570 -19.34 8.26 24.38
CA ILE A 570 -20.78 8.31 24.67
C ILE A 570 -21.27 6.91 25.06
N LEU A 571 -20.91 5.89 24.28
CA LEU A 571 -21.29 4.51 24.55
C LEU A 571 -20.68 4.00 25.87
N THR A 572 -19.43 4.34 26.18
CA THR A 572 -18.74 3.93 27.42
C THR A 572 -19.47 4.44 28.66
N LEU A 573 -19.89 5.70 28.66
CA LEU A 573 -20.57 6.33 29.81
C LEU A 573 -22.00 5.78 30.04
N VAL A 574 -22.60 5.10 29.07
CA VAL A 574 -23.98 4.59 29.17
C VAL A 574 -24.04 3.06 29.18
N VAL A 575 -23.38 2.41 28.22
CA VAL A 575 -23.44 0.97 28.00
C VAL A 575 -22.73 0.20 29.12
N ILE A 576 -21.52 0.63 29.53
CA ILE A 576 -20.75 -0.12 30.55
C ILE A 576 -21.48 -0.16 31.88
N PRO A 577 -21.92 0.97 32.45
CA PRO A 577 -22.58 0.93 33.76
C PRO A 577 -23.88 0.12 33.71
N LEU A 578 -24.65 0.21 32.61
CA LEU A 578 -25.88 -0.57 32.44
C LEU A 578 -25.61 -2.07 32.28
N LEU A 579 -24.56 -2.45 31.55
CA LEU A 579 -24.17 -3.83 31.34
C LEU A 579 -23.61 -4.44 32.64
N TYR A 580 -22.79 -3.67 33.37
CA TYR A 580 -22.30 -4.02 34.70
C TYR A 580 -23.45 -4.24 35.70
N TYR A 581 -24.38 -3.27 35.80
CA TYR A 581 -25.59 -3.38 36.61
C TYR A 581 -26.42 -4.62 36.24
N SER A 582 -26.59 -4.89 34.94
CA SER A 582 -27.39 -6.02 34.48
C SER A 582 -26.83 -7.37 34.91
N ILE A 583 -25.50 -7.51 34.95
CA ILE A 583 -24.83 -8.76 35.32
C ILE A 583 -24.70 -8.91 36.84
N TYR A 584 -24.33 -7.85 37.55
CA TYR A 584 -23.90 -7.94 38.94
C TYR A 584 -24.95 -7.55 40.00
N ARG A 585 -26.03 -6.84 39.65
CA ARG A 585 -27.07 -6.47 40.63
C ARG A 585 -27.68 -7.65 41.39
N LYS A 586 -27.70 -8.84 40.77
CA LYS A 586 -28.22 -10.09 41.37
C LYS A 586 -27.11 -10.97 41.97
N ARG A 587 -25.85 -10.73 41.59
CA ARG A 587 -24.70 -11.55 41.97
C ARG A 587 -23.87 -10.94 43.10
N GLY A 588 -24.12 -9.68 43.47
CA GLY A 588 -23.27 -8.94 44.40
C GLY A 588 -22.02 -8.38 43.71
N ILE A 589 -21.23 -7.56 44.41
CA ILE A 589 -19.91 -7.14 43.91
C ILE A 589 -19.04 -8.41 43.78
N PRO A 590 -18.25 -8.59 42.71
CA PRO A 590 -17.28 -9.68 42.68
C PRO A 590 -16.32 -9.54 43.86
N HIS A 591 -16.41 -10.49 44.79
CA HIS A 591 -15.75 -10.55 46.10
C HIS A 591 -16.19 -9.49 47.11
N ASP A 592 -17.44 -9.63 47.55
CA ASP A 592 -17.66 -10.28 48.87
C ASP A 592 -17.86 -11.79 48.67
#